data_AF-A0A7L2SN98-F1
#
_entry.id   AF-A0A7L2SN98-F1
#
_cell.length_a   1.000
_cell.length_b   1.000
_cell.length_c   1.000
_cell.angle_alpha   90.00
_cell.angle_beta   90.00
_cell.angle_gamma   90.00
#
_symmetry.space_group_name_H-M   'P 1'
#
loop_
_entity.id
_entity.type
_entity.pdbx_description
1 polymer ?
#
loop_
_entity_poly.entity_id
_entity_poly.type
_entity_poly.pdbx_seq_one_letter_code
_entity_poly.pdbx_strand_id
1 'polypeptide(L)' 'GLARALCREVLGFARARGCGAVVLSTSAVQVAAQRLYEGQGFRRVGTSYPSLLGTALNFQIFHYRRELGDSA' A
#
# COMPACT_ATOMS: atom_id res chain seq x y z
N GLY A 1 -3.58 7.63 -15.05
CA GLY A 1 -3.70 6.22 -15.45
C GLY A 1 -4.73 5.50 -14.59
N LEU A 2 -5.26 4.38 -15.10
CA LEU A 2 -6.37 3.64 -14.50
C LEU A 2 -6.10 3.20 -13.05
N ALA A 3 -4.92 2.64 -12.78
CA ALA A 3 -4.55 2.19 -11.44
C ALA A 3 -4.60 3.32 -10.39
N ARG A 4 -4.22 4.54 -10.77
CA ARG A 4 -4.33 5.72 -9.91
C ARG A 4 -5.78 6.12 -9.66
N ALA A 5 -6.63 6.04 -10.67
CA ALA A 5 -8.05 6.34 -10.54
C ALA A 5 -8.73 5.33 -9.59
N LEU A 6 -8.51 4.04 -9.80
CA LEU A 6 -9.02 2.97 -8.93
C LEU A 6 -8.51 3.13 -7.50
N CYS A 7 -7.23 3.45 -7.32
CA CYS A 7 -6.66 3.67 -5.99
C CYS A 7 -7.34 4.84 -5.27
N ARG A 8 -7.64 5.95 -5.96
CA ARG A 8 -8.40 7.06 -5.37
C ARG A 8 -9.82 6.65 -4.99
N GLU A 9 -10.49 5.89 -5.85
CA GLU A 9 -11.85 5.45 -5.61
C GLU A 9 -11.95 4.59 -4.35
N VAL A 10 -11.06 3.61 -4.19
CA VAL A 10 -10.98 2.77 -2.98
C VAL A 10 -10.72 3.61 -1.73
N LEU A 11 -9.85 4.62 -1.81
CA LEU A 11 -9.56 5.50 -0.68
C LEU A 11 -10.78 6.38 -0.32
N GLY A 12 -11.49 6.90 -1.32
CA GLY A 12 -12.72 7.66 -1.09
C GLY A 12 -13.81 6.81 -0.47
N PHE A 13 -13.98 5.58 -0.98
CA PHE A 13 -14.91 4.60 -0.45
C PHE A 13 -14.60 4.20 1.00
N ALA A 14 -13.34 3.90 1.32
CA ALA A 14 -12.93 3.59 2.68
C ALA A 14 -13.17 4.76 3.63
N ARG A 15 -12.90 6.00 3.18
CA ARG A 15 -13.19 7.21 3.96
C ARG A 15 -14.69 7.38 4.20
N ALA A 16 -15.54 7.18 3.19
CA ALA A 16 -16.99 7.28 3.32
C ALA A 16 -17.57 6.25 4.30
N ARG A 17 -16.85 5.14 4.55
CA ARG A 17 -17.22 4.12 5.54
C ARG A 17 -16.64 4.35 6.94
N GLY A 18 -15.96 5.48 7.16
CA GLY A 18 -15.33 5.77 8.45
C GLY A 18 -14.15 4.85 8.78
N CYS A 19 -13.49 4.26 7.78
CA CYS A 19 -12.26 3.51 8.01
C CYS A 19 -11.14 4.48 8.43
N GLY A 20 -10.48 4.23 9.56
CA GLY A 20 -9.37 5.08 10.03
C GLY A 20 -8.09 4.97 9.19
N ALA A 21 -7.87 3.83 8.52
CA ALA A 21 -6.72 3.63 7.66
C ALA A 21 -6.98 2.59 6.56
N VAL A 22 -6.19 2.67 5.50
CA VAL A 22 -6.09 1.62 4.46
C VAL A 22 -4.69 1.04 4.50
N VAL A 23 -4.61 -0.29 4.52
CA VAL A 23 -3.35 -1.04 4.50
C VAL A 23 -3.24 -1.85 3.21
N LEU A 24 -2.02 -2.03 2.72
CA LEU A 24 -1.73 -2.90 1.57
C LEU A 24 -0.35 -3.53 1.71
N SER A 25 -0.15 -4.62 0.98
CA SER A 25 1.13 -5.32 0.88
C SER A 25 1.52 -5.44 -0.59
N THR A 26 2.78 -5.16 -0.93
CA THR A 26 3.28 -5.26 -2.31
C THR A 26 4.67 -5.87 -2.32
N SER A 27 5.06 -6.55 -3.40
CA SER A 27 6.41 -7.11 -3.50
C SER A 27 7.45 -6.03 -3.83
N ALA A 28 8.67 -6.19 -3.30
CA ALA A 28 9.82 -5.32 -3.54
C ALA A 28 10.19 -5.21 -5.02
N VAL A 29 9.89 -6.24 -5.83
CA VAL A 29 10.17 -6.21 -7.28
C VAL A 29 9.18 -5.32 -8.05
N GLN A 30 8.02 -4.98 -7.47
CA GLN A 30 6.97 -4.19 -8.11
C GLN A 30 7.18 -2.68 -7.94
N VAL A 31 8.32 -2.16 -8.43
CA VAL A 31 8.73 -0.76 -8.24
C VAL A 31 7.69 0.25 -8.75
N ALA A 32 7.02 -0.04 -9.87
CA ALA A 32 5.98 0.83 -10.40
C ALA A 32 4.75 0.93 -9.46
N ALA A 33 4.40 -0.17 -8.79
CA ALA A 33 3.30 -0.20 -7.82
C ALA A 33 3.69 0.57 -6.55
N GLN A 34 4.91 0.40 -6.06
CA GLN A 34 5.42 1.15 -4.91
C GLN A 34 5.33 2.67 -5.14
N ARG A 35 5.85 3.16 -6.28
CA ARG A 35 5.76 4.58 -6.66
C ARG A 35 4.31 5.07 -6.79
N LEU A 36 3.42 4.21 -7.29
CA LEU A 36 1.99 4.52 -7.36
C LEU A 36 1.40 4.71 -5.96
N TYR A 37 1.65 3.79 -5.03
CA TYR A 37 1.10 3.86 -3.67
C TYR A 37 1.68 5.04 -2.89
N GLU A 38 2.99 5.26 -2.95
CA GLU A 38 3.66 6.40 -2.30
C GLU A 38 3.12 7.73 -2.85
N GLY A 39 2.97 7.84 -4.17
CA GLY A 39 2.35 9.00 -4.82
C GLY A 39 0.85 9.18 -4.53
N GLN A 40 0.22 8.27 -3.79
CA GLN A 40 -1.16 8.35 -3.32
C GLN A 40 -1.24 8.62 -1.80
N GLY A 41 -0.09 8.79 -1.13
CA GLY A 41 0.01 9.12 0.29
C GLY A 41 0.10 7.89 1.21
N PHE A 42 0.32 6.69 0.66
CA PHE A 42 0.69 5.54 1.48
C PHE A 42 2.12 5.67 1.99
N ARG A 43 2.35 5.28 3.24
CA ARG A 43 3.66 5.23 3.87
C ARG A 43 4.04 3.79 4.15
N ARG A 44 5.29 3.42 3.89
CA ARG A 44 5.82 2.10 4.25
C ARG A 44 5.94 2.01 5.77
N VAL A 45 5.34 0.98 6.35
CA VAL A 45 5.31 0.75 7.81
C VAL A 45 6.05 -0.51 8.24
N GLY A 46 6.49 -1.34 7.30
CA GLY A 46 7.27 -2.53 7.61
C GLY A 46 7.58 -3.38 6.40
N THR A 47 8.28 -4.49 6.65
CA THR A 47 8.58 -5.52 5.66
C THR A 47 8.51 -6.91 6.23
N SER A 48 8.07 -7.87 5.43
CA SER A 48 8.07 -9.29 5.76
C SER A 48 8.74 -10.11 4.66
N TYR A 49 9.23 -11.28 5.04
CA TYR A 49 9.79 -12.27 4.12
C TYR A 49 8.79 -13.43 4.05
N PRO A 50 8.33 -13.82 2.85
CA PRO A 50 7.32 -14.88 2.72
C PRO A 50 7.88 -16.27 3.09
N SER A 51 9.20 -16.47 3.02
CA SER A 51 9.90 -17.69 3.43
C SER A 51 11.42 -17.49 3.49
N LEU A 52 12.16 -18.45 4.07
CA LEU A 52 13.63 -18.51 4.03
C LEU A 52 14.18 -18.57 2.58
N LEU A 53 13.42 -19.19 1.66
CA LEU A 53 13.72 -19.19 0.22
C LEU A 53 13.47 -17.80 -0.42
N GLY A 54 12.54 -17.01 0.13
CA GLY A 54 12.35 -15.61 -0.26
C GLY A 54 13.56 -14.72 0.05
N THR A 55 14.34 -15.05 1.08
CA THR A 55 15.62 -14.37 1.39
C THR A 55 16.67 -14.62 0.30
N ALA A 56 16.75 -15.83 -0.25
CA ALA A 56 17.69 -16.16 -1.34
C ALA A 56 17.38 -15.43 -2.64
N LEU A 57 16.11 -15.08 -2.89
CA LEU A 57 15.66 -14.32 -4.07
C LEU A 57 15.48 -12.82 -3.80
N ASN A 58 15.85 -12.34 -2.60
CA ASN A 58 15.62 -10.97 -2.13
C ASN A 58 14.16 -10.49 -2.30
N PHE A 59 13.21 -11.43 -2.21
CA PHE A 59 11.78 -11.20 -2.45
C PHE A 59 11.10 -10.75 -1.16
N GLN A 60 11.22 -9.46 -0.88
CA GLN A 60 10.63 -8.82 0.30
C GLN A 60 9.20 -8.36 0.01
N ILE A 61 8.30 -8.49 0.98
CA ILE A 61 6.97 -7.89 0.93
C ILE A 61 7.00 -6.60 1.74
N PHE A 62 6.60 -5.49 1.12
CA PHE A 62 6.49 -4.18 1.75
C PHE A 62 5.06 -3.95 2.21
N HIS A 63 4.93 -3.55 3.47
CA HIS A 63 3.65 -3.18 4.06
C HIS A 63 3.50 -1.66 4.04
N TYR A 64 2.38 -1.19 3.53
CA TYR A 64 2.03 0.21 3.44
C TYR A 64 0.75 0.50 4.21
N ARG A 65 0.69 1.69 4.82
CA ARG A 65 -0.47 2.21 5.52
C ARG A 65 -0.71 3.66 5.10
N ARG A 66 -1.97 4.02 4.86
CA ARG A 66 -2.42 5.39 4.64
C ARG A 66 -3.50 5.70 5.67
N GLU A 67 -3.22 6.64 6.56
CA GLU A 67 -4.26 7.18 7.43
C GLU A 67 -5.30 7.91 6.59
N LEU A 68 -6.55 7.68 6.90
CA LEU A 68 -7.67 8.45 6.41
C LEU A 68 -8.06 9.34 7.59
N GLY A 69 -7.37 10.47 7.76
CA GLY A 69 -7.63 11.37 8.88
C GLY A 69 -9.12 11.69 9.02
N ASP A 70 -9.58 11.86 10.26
CA ASP A 70 -10.97 12.12 10.57
C ASP A 70 -11.51 13.26 9.70
N SER A 71 -12.64 13.01 9.05
CA SER A 71 -13.51 14.10 8.62
C SER A 71 -14.02 14.77 9.89
N ALA A 72 -13.32 15.80 10.37
CA ALA A 72 -13.92 16.82 11.20
C ALA A 72 -14.79 17.72 10.33
#